data_AF-A0A1G7LX64-F1
#
_entry.id   AF-A0A1G7LX64-F1
#
_cell.length_a   1.000
_cell.length_b   1.000
_cell.length_c   1.000
_cell.angle_alpha   90.00
_cell.angle_beta   90.00
_cell.angle_gamma   90.00
#
_symmetry.space_group_name_H-M   'P 1'
#
loop_
_entity.id
_entity.type
_entity.pdbx_description
1 polymer ?
#
loop_
_entity_poly.entity_id
_entity_poly.type
_entity_poly.pdbx_seq_one_letter_code
_entity_poly.pdbx_strand_id
1 'polypeptide(L)' 'MAQVCKNYGQRVQLSLFECRVTLAQLEDLEAKLLKIMDLEKDSLRIYVLYGGREKSLRAHGKDRYTDFDEPLIL' A
#
# COMPACT_ATOMS: atom_id res chain seq x y z
N MET A 1 5.46 -3.81 10.40
CA MET A 1 4.81 -3.79 9.06
C MET A 1 3.68 -2.75 8.99
N ALA A 2 2.53 -2.98 9.64
CA ALA A 2 1.33 -2.14 9.47
C ALA A 2 1.51 -0.64 9.78
N GLN A 3 2.29 -0.28 10.80
CA GLN A 3 2.53 1.11 11.17
C GLN A 3 3.38 1.85 10.13
N VAL A 4 4.28 1.15 9.43
CA VAL A 4 5.11 1.73 8.38
C VAL A 4 4.27 1.99 7.13
N CYS A 5 3.44 1.03 6.71
CA CYS A 5 2.60 1.18 5.51
C CYS A 5 1.52 2.27 5.64
N LYS A 6 1.02 2.55 6.86
CA LYS A 6 0.03 3.63 7.10
C LYS A 6 0.50 5.01 6.66
N ASN A 7 1.81 5.25 6.64
CA ASN A 7 2.36 6.55 6.23
C ASN A 7 2.41 6.72 4.71
N TYR A 8 2.19 5.65 3.94
CA TYR A 8 2.33 5.63 2.49
C TYR A 8 1.04 5.21 1.77
N GLY A 9 -0.04 4.95 2.52
CA GLY A 9 -1.29 4.48 1.94
C GLY A 9 -2.31 3.96 2.94
N GLN A 10 -3.22 3.14 2.43
CA GLN A 10 -4.37 2.65 3.17
C GLN A 10 -4.31 1.14 3.42
N ARG A 11 -4.77 0.74 4.61
CA ARG A 11 -4.96 -0.67 4.96
C ARG A 11 -6.31 -1.15 4.44
N VAL A 12 -6.31 -2.05 3.45
CA VAL A 12 -7.53 -2.63 2.85
C VAL A 12 -7.92 -3.98 3.45
N GLN A 13 -6.96 -4.72 4.01
CA GLN A 13 -7.23 -5.93 4.80
C GLN A 13 -6.28 -6.01 6.01
N LEU A 14 -6.35 -7.08 6.81
CA LEU A 14 -5.52 -7.23 8.02
C LEU A 14 -4.02 -7.09 7.69
N SER A 15 -3.54 -7.66 6.58
CA SER A 15 -2.13 -7.58 6.17
C SER A 15 -1.93 -7.05 4.75
N LEU A 16 -2.98 -6.47 4.14
CA LEU A 16 -2.92 -5.89 2.79
C LEU A 16 -3.02 -4.37 2.85
N PHE A 17 -2.06 -3.70 2.21
CA PHE A 17 -1.93 -2.26 2.16
C PHE A 17 -1.80 -1.83 0.71
N GLU A 18 -2.53 -0.78 0.35
CA GLU A 18 -2.43 -0.13 -0.95
C GLU A 18 -1.75 1.21 -0.74
N CYS A 19 -0.58 1.37 -1.34
CA CYS A 19 0.25 2.55 -1.19
C CYS A 19 0.37 3.30 -2.53
N ARG A 20 0.26 4.63 -2.47
CA ARG A 20 0.51 5.49 -3.63
C ARG A 20 1.81 6.23 -3.38
N VAL A 21 2.88 5.76 -4.02
CA VAL A 21 4.25 6.19 -3.76
C VAL A 21 5.02 6.41 -5.06
N THR A 22 5.97 7.33 -5.03
CA THR A 22 7.01 7.44 -6.06
C THR A 22 7.99 6.26 -5.97
N LEU A 23 8.82 6.06 -7.00
CA LEU A 23 9.83 4.99 -7.00
C LEU A 23 10.81 5.11 -5.83
N ALA A 24 11.31 6.32 -5.55
CA ALA A 24 12.21 6.56 -4.42
C ALA A 24 11.55 6.26 -3.06
N GLN A 25 10.26 6.59 -2.92
CA GLN A 25 9.50 6.26 -1.71
C GLN A 25 9.23 4.75 -1.60
N LEU A 26 9.05 4.05 -2.72
CA LEU A 26 8.90 2.60 -2.74
C LEU A 26 10.18 1.90 -2.25
N GLU A 27 11.35 2.33 -2.73
CA GLU A 27 12.65 1.80 -2.30
C GLU A 27 12.88 2.02 -0.79
N ASP A 28 12.60 3.22 -0.29
CA ASP A 28 12.68 3.54 1.14
C ASP A 28 11.68 2.71 1.98
N LEU A 29 10.45 2.54 1.49
CA LEU A 29 9.43 1.71 2.14
C LEU A 29 9.87 0.23 2.21
N GLU A 30 10.33 -0.33 1.10
CA GLU A 30 10.83 -1.71 1.04
C GLU A 30 11.99 -1.93 2.03
N ALA A 31 12.98 -1.03 2.03
CA ALA A 31 14.11 -1.10 2.95
C ALA A 31 13.66 -1.03 4.43
N LYS A 32 12.66 -0.20 4.75
CA LYS A 32 12.09 -0.11 6.10
C LYS A 32 11.34 -1.37 6.49
N LEU A 33 10.58 -1.99 5.58
CA LEU A 33 9.82 -3.20 5.84
C LEU A 33 10.74 -4.41 6.05
N LEU A 34 11.76 -4.57 5.22
CA LEU A 34 12.76 -5.64 5.35
C LEU A 34 13.53 -5.58 6.68
N LYS A 35 13.75 -4.38 7.22
CA LYS A 35 14.43 -4.20 8.53
C LYS A 35 13.60 -4.67 9.74
N ILE A 36 12.28 -4.74 9.61
CA ILE A 36 11.39 -4.98 10.75
C ILE A 36 10.61 -6.29 10.66
N MET A 37 10.70 -6.99 9.53
CA MET A 37 10.04 -8.28 9.33
C MET A 37 10.93 -9.44 9.78
N ASP A 38 10.31 -10.53 10.24
CA ASP A 38 11.00 -11.79 10.51
C ASP A 38 10.98 -12.63 9.23
N LEU A 39 12.12 -12.78 8.54
CA LEU A 39 12.18 -13.48 7.25
C LEU A 39 11.87 -14.98 7.32
N GLU A 40 11.85 -15.59 8.51
CA GLU A 40 11.47 -17.00 8.68
C GLU A 40 9.96 -17.18 8.87
N LYS A 41 9.26 -16.13 9.31
CA LYS A 41 7.84 -16.19 9.67
C LYS A 41 6.94 -15.34 8.77
N ASP A 42 7.48 -14.26 8.24
CA ASP A 42 6.76 -13.27 7.46
C ASP A 42 7.05 -13.44 5.96
N SER A 43 6.10 -12.97 5.14
CA SER A 43 6.35 -12.78 3.70
C SER A 43 5.93 -11.38 3.27
N LEU A 44 6.75 -10.74 2.45
CA LEU A 44 6.46 -9.45 1.83
C LEU A 44 6.36 -9.66 0.32
N ARG A 45 5.28 -9.14 -0.28
CA ARG A 45 5.09 -9.11 -1.73
C ARG A 45 4.67 -7.71 -2.13
N ILE A 46 5.35 -7.15 -3.11
CA ILE A 46 5.11 -5.80 -3.62
C ILE A 46 4.60 -5.94 -5.05
N TYR A 47 3.40 -5.42 -5.31
CA TYR A 47 2.80 -5.40 -6.64
C TYR A 47 2.72 -3.95 -7.12
N VAL A 48 3.52 -3.61 -8.13
CA VAL A 48 3.47 -2.29 -8.77
C VAL A 48 2.40 -2.32 -9.86
N LEU A 49 1.33 -1.54 -9.69
CA LEU A 49 0.23 -1.47 -10.64
C LEU A 49 0.51 -0.43 -11.73
N TYR A 50 1.16 -0.87 -12.81
CA TYR A 50 1.41 -0.02 -13.98
C TYR A 50 0.09 0.37 -14.64
N GLY A 51 -0.16 1.67 -14.77
CA GLY A 51 -1.43 2.22 -15.28
C GLY A 51 -2.44 2.65 -14.21
N GLY A 52 -2.10 2.48 -12.93
CA GLY A 52 -2.89 2.96 -11.79
C GLY A 52 -3.98 1.98 -11.34
N ARG A 53 -4.50 2.23 -10.12
CA ARG A 53 -5.52 1.40 -9.46
C ARG A 53 -6.74 1.14 -10.35
N GLU A 54 -7.31 2.20 -10.92
CA GLU A 54 -8.54 2.19 -11.74
C GLU A 54 -8.50 1.15 -12.87
N LYS A 55 -7.33 0.94 -13.49
CA LYS A 55 -7.18 0.02 -14.63
C LYS A 55 -6.87 -1.41 -14.21
N SER A 56 -6.41 -1.62 -12.98
CA SER A 56 -5.85 -2.89 -12.53
C SER A 56 -6.66 -3.56 -11.43
N LEU A 57 -7.53 -2.83 -10.72
CA LEU A 57 -8.29 -3.33 -9.59
C LEU A 57 -9.75 -3.59 -9.95
N ARG A 58 -10.27 -4.74 -9.52
CA ARG A 58 -11.71 -5.02 -9.43
C ARG A 58 -12.04 -5.33 -7.99
N ALA A 59 -12.84 -4.46 -7.35
CA ALA A 59 -13.29 -4.65 -5.98
C ALA A 59 -14.75 -5.11 -5.94
N HIS A 60 -15.08 -6.02 -5.03
CA HIS A 60 -16.44 -6.50 -4.81
C HIS A 60 -16.81 -6.39 -3.32
N GLY A 61 -18.01 -5.90 -3.01
CA GLY A 61 -18.45 -5.65 -1.63
C GLY A 61 -18.09 -4.25 -1.13
N LYS A 62 -17.90 -4.10 0.19
CA LYS A 62 -17.62 -2.79 0.81
C LYS A 62 -16.15 -2.41 0.60
N ASP A 63 -15.88 -1.66 -0.46
CA ASP A 63 -14.60 -1.00 -0.66
C ASP A 63 -14.45 0.15 0.36
N ARG A 64 -13.29 0.23 0.99
CA ARG A 64 -12.96 1.30 1.95
C ARG A 64 -11.98 2.31 1.36
N TYR A 65 -11.62 2.16 0.09
CA TYR A 65 -10.67 3.04 -0.58
C TYR A 65 -10.99 4.53 -0.37
N THR A 66 -9.96 5.32 -0.10
CA THR A 66 -10.00 6.78 -0.07
C THR A 66 -8.99 7.28 -1.09
N ASP A 67 -9.44 8.08 -2.05
CA ASP A 67 -8.52 8.74 -2.96
C ASP A 67 -7.83 9.91 -2.23
N PHE A 68 -6.51 9.89 -2.20
CA PHE A 68 -5.70 10.91 -1.55
C PHE A 68 -5.41 12.11 -2.47
N ASP A 69 -5.72 12.01 -3.76
CA ASP A 69 -5.63 13.12 -4.71
C ASP A 69 -6.96 13.91 -4.81
N GLU A 70 -8.06 13.38 -4.26
CA GLU A 70 -9.32 14.12 -4.20
C GLU A 70 -9.23 15.27 -3.17
N PRO A 71 -9.84 16.43 -3.46
CA PRO A 71 -9.90 17.54 -2.52
C PRO A 71 -10.47 17.06 -1.18
N LEU A 72 -9.71 17.27 -0.10
CA LEU A 72 -10.12 16.85 1.25
C LEU A 72 -11.33 17.65 1.79
N ILE A 73 -11.84 18.64 1.05
CA ILE A 73 -13.00 19.47 1.42
C ILE A 73 -13.76 19.91 0.14
N LEU A 74 -15.10 19.86 0.18
CA LEU A 74 -16.03 20.58 -0.71
C LEU A 74 -16.40 21.92 -0.08
#